data_AF-A0A8J6BD70-F1
#
_entry.id   AF-A0A8J6BD70-F1
#
_cell.length_a   1.000
_cell.length_b   1.000
_cell.length_c   1.000
_cell.angle_alpha   90.00
_cell.angle_beta   90.00
_cell.angle_gamma   90.00
#
_symmetry.space_group_name_H-M   'P 1'
#
loop_
_entity.id
_entity.type
_entity.pdbx_description
1 polymer ?
#
loop_
_entity_poly.entity_id
_entity_poly.type
_entity_poly.pdbx_seq_one_letter_code
_entity_poly.pdbx_strand_id
1 'polypeptide(L)' 'MDVTEQENKLAEKHSEYLSSHPELKVLLGDFMTDLLADKPDDVFTYARTFFQKFKQPEPAEPAAPTENSD' A
#
# COMPACT_ATOMS: atom_id res chain seq x y z
N MET A 1 25.01 -1.33 19.37
CA MET A 1 24.31 -0.57 18.32
C MET A 1 22.90 -0.38 18.82
N ASP A 2 22.54 0.86 19.11
CA ASP A 2 21.31 1.25 19.81
C ASP A 2 20.10 1.04 18.90
N VAL A 3 19.12 0.26 19.36
CA VAL A 3 17.87 -0.04 18.64
C VAL A 3 17.09 1.24 18.30
N THR A 4 17.19 2.24 19.17
CA THR A 4 16.60 3.58 19.01
C THR A 4 17.14 4.34 17.80
N GLU A 5 18.40 4.13 17.41
CA GLU A 5 18.99 4.80 16.25
C GLU A 5 18.46 4.22 14.93
N GLN A 6 18.10 2.94 14.90
CA GLN A 6 17.46 2.30 13.75
C GLN A 6 16.00 2.71 13.60
N GLU A 7 15.26 2.80 14.72
CA GLU A 7 13.88 3.29 14.73
C GLU A 7 13.78 4.74 14.26
N ASN A 8 14.70 5.61 14.69
CA ASN A 8 14.74 7.01 14.25
C ASN A 8 15.07 7.13 12.76
N LYS A 9 16.07 6.38 12.26
CA LYS A 9 16.40 6.35 10.82
C LYS A 9 15.24 5.83 9.97
N LEU A 10 14.45 4.89 10.51
CA LEU A 10 13.25 4.40 9.83
C LEU A 10 12.16 5.49 9.80
N ALA A 11 11.90 6.17 10.93
CA ALA A 11 10.93 7.25 11.01
C ALA A 11 11.27 8.44 10.10
N GLU A 12 12.55 8.82 10.00
CA GLU A 12 13.04 9.87 9.09
C GLU A 12 12.76 9.50 7.64
N LYS A 13 13.13 8.30 7.21
CA LYS A 13 12.85 7.81 5.85
C LYS A 13 11.35 7.74 5.57
N HIS A 14 10.55 7.37 6.57
CA HIS A 14 9.10 7.32 6.45
C HIS A 14 8.50 8.72 6.26
N SER A 15 8.99 9.70 7.03
CA SER A 15 8.59 11.11 6.91
C SER A 15 9.00 11.68 5.55
N GLU A 16 10.21 11.38 5.10
CA GLU A 16 10.73 11.81 3.81
C GLU A 16 9.90 11.24 2.66
N TYR A 17 9.59 9.95 2.67
CA TYR A 17 8.71 9.30 1.71
C TYR A 17 7.30 9.90 1.68
N LEU A 18 6.70 10.16 2.85
CA LEU A 18 5.38 10.82 2.92
C LEU A 18 5.41 12.29 2.50
N SER A 19 6.57 12.94 2.59
CA SER A 19 6.75 14.31 2.11
C SER A 19 6.96 14.39 0.61
N SER A 20 7.64 13.40 0.01
CA SER A 20 7.87 13.31 -1.43
C SER A 20 6.65 12.81 -2.21
N HIS A 21 5.71 12.13 -1.52
CA HIS A 21 4.50 11.55 -2.12
C HIS A 21 3.22 12.16 -1.52
N PRO A 22 2.85 13.40 -1.90
CA PRO A 22 1.61 14.03 -1.44
C PRO A 22 0.36 13.22 -1.83
N GLU A 23 0.42 12.43 -2.90
CA GLU A 23 -0.63 11.51 -3.33
C GLU A 23 -1.04 10.51 -2.24
N LEU A 24 -0.09 10.07 -1.40
CA LEU A 24 -0.39 9.15 -0.30
C LEU A 24 -1.20 9.82 0.80
N LYS A 25 -0.96 11.11 1.07
CA LYS A 25 -1.72 11.88 2.06
C LYS A 25 -3.16 12.10 1.59
N VAL A 26 -3.35 12.39 0.30
CA VAL A 26 -4.68 12.54 -0.29
C VAL A 26 -5.43 11.22 -0.24
N LEU A 27 -4.80 10.13 -0.70
CA LEU A 27 -5.38 8.79 -0.67
C LEU A 27 -5.81 8.36 0.75
N LEU A 28 -4.96 8.61 1.74
CA LEU A 28 -5.27 8.30 3.13
C LEU A 28 -6.40 9.18 3.67
N GLY A 29 -6.44 10.46 3.29
CA GLY A 29 -7.52 11.38 3.65
C GLY A 29 -8.88 10.94 3.10
N ASP A 30 -8.91 10.51 1.84
CA ASP A 30 -10.11 9.98 1.20
C ASP A 30 -10.57 8.69 1.92
N PHE A 31 -9.63 7.78 2.20
CA PHE A 31 -9.94 6.56 2.95
C PHE A 31 -10.50 6.85 4.35
N MET A 32 -9.90 7.79 5.08
CA MET A 32 -10.37 8.18 6.42
C MET A 32 -11.75 8.84 6.38
N THR A 33 -12.03 9.65 5.35
CA THR A 33 -13.33 10.30 5.17
C THR A 33 -14.42 9.24 4.98
N ASP A 34 -14.19 8.28 4.09
CA ASP A 34 -15.10 7.19 3.79
C ASP A 34 -15.28 6.26 5.02
N LEU A 35 -14.19 5.93 5.70
CA LEU A 35 -14.22 5.07 6.89
C LEU A 35 -15.01 5.69 8.05
N LEU A 36 -14.84 7.00 8.28
CA LEU A 36 -15.55 7.71 9.34
C LEU A 36 -17.03 7.93 9.03
N ALA A 37 -17.40 7.97 7.75
CA ALA A 37 -18.78 8.04 7.30
C ALA A 37 -19.49 6.69 7.48
N ASP A 38 -18.89 5.61 6.96
CA ASP A 38 -19.52 4.29 6.91
C ASP A 38 -19.43 3.51 8.24
N LYS A 39 -18.41 3.79 9.06
CA LYS A 39 -18.13 3.15 10.36
C LYS A 39 -18.33 1.62 10.34
N PRO A 40 -17.62 0.90 9.45
CA PRO A 40 -17.74 -0.55 9.36
C PRO A 40 -17.23 -1.24 10.62
N ASP A 41 -17.84 -2.37 10.98
CA ASP A 41 -17.38 -3.22 12.09
C ASP A 41 -16.01 -3.86 11.78
N ASP A 42 -15.74 -4.14 10.50
CA ASP A 42 -14.46 -4.67 10.02
C ASP A 42 -13.74 -3.68 9.10
N VAL A 43 -12.87 -2.89 9.73
CA VAL A 43 -12.02 -1.89 9.06
C VAL A 43 -11.05 -2.52 8.06
N PHE A 44 -10.55 -3.74 8.30
CA PHE A 44 -9.56 -4.37 7.44
C PHE A 44 -10.17 -4.87 6.14
N THR A 45 -11.35 -5.48 6.21
CA THR A 45 -12.12 -5.89 5.02
C THR A 45 -12.53 -4.67 4.20
N TYR A 46 -12.93 -3.59 4.87
CA TYR A 46 -13.26 -2.33 4.22
C TYR A 46 -12.04 -1.72 3.51
N ALA A 47 -10.90 -1.63 4.19
CA ALA A 47 -9.64 -1.15 3.62
C ALA A 47 -9.22 -1.97 2.39
N ARG A 48 -9.29 -3.31 2.46
CA ARG A 48 -8.96 -4.18 1.33
C ARG A 48 -9.79 -3.83 0.09
N THR A 49 -11.08 -3.62 0.28
CA THR A 49 -12.01 -3.28 -0.80
C THR A 49 -11.73 -1.87 -1.34
N PHE A 50 -11.44 -0.91 -0.47
CA PHE A 50 -11.08 0.45 -0.88
C PHE A 50 -9.79 0.48 -1.70
N PHE A 51 -8.72 -0.16 -1.20
CA PHE A 51 -7.39 -0.13 -1.84
C PHE A 51 -7.26 -1.03 -3.07
N GLN A 52 -8.14 -2.03 -3.24
CA GLN A 52 -8.17 -2.86 -4.45
C GLN A 52 -8.32 -2.05 -5.74
N LYS A 53 -8.97 -0.88 -5.67
CA LYS A 53 -9.14 0.04 -6.81
C LYS A 53 -7.82 0.59 -7.35
N PHE A 54 -6.76 0.58 -6.54
CA PHE A 54 -5.43 1.11 -6.88
C PHE A 54 -4.42 0.00 -7.21
N LYS A 55 -4.86 -1.27 -7.21
CA LYS A 55 -4.00 -2.39 -7.56
C LYS A 55 -3.61 -2.25 -9.04
N GLN A 56 -2.33 -2.04 -9.32
CA GLN A 56 -1.85 -2.09 -10.70
C GLN A 56 -2.08 -3.51 -11.24
N PRO A 57 -2.50 -3.66 -12.51
CA PRO A 57 -2.53 -4.97 -13.13
C PRO A 57 -1.12 -5.57 -13.02
N GLU A 58 -1.02 -6.77 -12.45
CA GLU A 58 0.20 -7.55 -12.48
C GLU A 58 0.73 -7.54 -13.93
N PRO A 59 2.01 -7.22 -14.16
CA PRO A 59 2.59 -7.43 -15.47
C PRO A 59 2.41 -8.91 -15.77
N ALA A 60 1.59 -9.22 -16.78
CA ALA A 60 1.29 -10.59 -17.17
C ALA A 60 2.61 -11.34 -17.31
N GLU A 61 2.81 -12.29 -16.41
CA GLU A 61 3.95 -13.19 -16.43
C GLU A 61 4.05 -13.77 -17.85
N PRO A 62 5.18 -13.59 -18.57
CA PRO A 62 5.29 -14.14 -19.91
C PRO A 62 5.18 -15.65 -19.78
N ALA A 63 4.12 -16.20 -20.40
CA ALA A 63 3.82 -17.62 -20.43
C ALA A 63 5.12 -18.41 -20.64
N ALA A 64 5.46 -19.24 -19.64
CA ALA A 64 6.55 -20.19 -19.74
C ALA A 64 6.42 -20.93 -21.08
N PRO A 65 7.48 -21.01 -21.91
CA PRO A 65 7.39 -21.72 -23.16
C PRO A 65 7.02 -23.18 -22.86
N THR A 66 5.91 -23.62 -23.44
CA THR A 66 5.57 -25.03 -23.58
C THR A 66 6.68 -25.68 -24.39
N GLU A 67 7.68 -26.22 -23.70
CA GLU A 67 8.65 -27.11 -24.32
C GLU A 67 8.00 -28.49 -24.44
N ASN A 68 7.24 -28.64 -25.52
CA ASN A 68 7.12 -29.92 -26.18
C ASN A 68 8.50 -30.26 -26.75
N SER A 69 9.09 -31.38 -26.38
CA SER A 69 10.01 -32.13 -27.25
C SER A 69 10.20 -33.56 -26.74
N ASP A 70 9.68 -34.47 -27.58
CA ASP A 70 10.04 -35.88 -27.83
C ASP A 70 10.19 -36.88 -26.67
#